data_AF-A0A942NN43-F1
#
_entry.id   AF-A0A942NN43-F1
#
_cell.length_a   1.000
_cell.length_b   1.000
_cell.length_c   1.000
_cell.angle_alpha   90.00
_cell.angle_beta   90.00
_cell.angle_gamma   90.00
#
_symmetry.space_group_name_H-M   'P 1'
#
loop_
_entity.id
_entity.type
_entity.pdbx_description
1 polymer ?
#
loop_
_entity_poly.entity_id
_entity_poly.type
_entity_poly.pdbx_seq_one_letter_code
_entity_poly.pdbx_strand_id
1 'polypeptide(L)'
;MKHGKILLAVGTLFSLNSQAALYDRGNGLVYDDVLNATWSKDTNLLKTLANASGNSINYLQQIITASNGKVYDGYNGGDHTLTLNDFGVHPNGNVVSMTWWGAHGFIDYLNSTNYQGYNNWRLPSLSPINGTNFNTNSSYNGATDAGYNITSPTSELSYMWHINLHLPDSYLPNGQLNPAWTNTTGYFLNFADAANANASDSFTFGGNQKFWTELVPNPNAKPSMFYIFYGAQTINESESSPGVGAWIVRSGDVAPVPVPGAIWLFSSGLLGVLGLKRRNA
;
A
#
# COMPACT_ATOMS: atom_id res chain seq x y z
N MET A 1 17.79 -27.69 -62.60
CA MET A 1 16.97 -27.65 -61.37
C MET A 1 17.78 -27.00 -60.25
N LYS A 2 17.41 -25.80 -59.82
CA LYS A 2 18.02 -25.12 -58.67
C LYS A 2 17.15 -25.43 -57.45
N HIS A 3 17.70 -26.08 -56.43
CA HIS A 3 17.02 -26.28 -55.14
C HIS A 3 17.63 -25.34 -54.10
N GLY A 4 16.95 -24.20 -53.88
CA GLY A 4 17.23 -23.31 -52.77
C GLY A 4 16.73 -23.94 -51.47
N LYS A 5 17.63 -24.16 -50.52
CA LYS A 5 17.29 -24.56 -49.15
C LYS A 5 16.83 -23.31 -48.40
N ILE A 6 15.54 -23.19 -48.17
CA ILE A 6 14.98 -22.24 -47.20
C ILE A 6 15.18 -22.87 -45.82
N LEU A 7 16.14 -22.36 -45.04
CA LEU A 7 16.19 -22.63 -43.61
C LEU A 7 15.17 -21.72 -42.91
N LEU A 8 14.13 -22.35 -42.37
CA LEU A 8 13.13 -21.70 -41.53
C LEU A 8 13.76 -21.45 -40.16
N ALA A 9 14.03 -20.19 -39.83
CA ALA A 9 14.44 -19.80 -38.49
C ALA A 9 13.21 -19.85 -37.57
N VAL A 10 13.13 -20.86 -36.72
CA VAL A 10 12.15 -20.93 -35.62
C VAL A 10 12.64 -19.98 -34.54
N GLY A 11 12.10 -18.76 -34.52
CA GLY A 11 12.30 -17.81 -33.43
C GLY A 11 11.52 -18.28 -32.20
N THR A 12 12.22 -18.76 -31.18
CA THR A 12 11.65 -18.93 -29.84
C THR A 12 11.33 -17.54 -29.28
N LEU A 13 10.05 -17.19 -29.27
CA LEU A 13 9.54 -16.07 -28.49
C LEU A 13 9.72 -16.41 -27.01
N PHE A 14 10.77 -15.89 -26.38
CA PHE A 14 10.82 -15.81 -24.93
C PHE A 14 9.76 -14.78 -24.53
N SER A 15 8.61 -15.24 -24.04
CA SER A 15 7.72 -14.39 -23.26
C SER A 15 8.46 -14.03 -21.97
N LEU A 16 9.04 -12.83 -21.93
CA LEU A 16 9.40 -12.21 -20.67
C LEU A 16 8.07 -11.99 -19.94
N ASN A 17 7.71 -12.87 -19.03
CA ASN A 17 6.68 -12.54 -18.05
C ASN A 17 7.22 -11.31 -17.32
N SER A 18 6.60 -10.14 -17.49
CA SER A 18 6.93 -8.97 -16.68
C SER A 18 6.55 -9.32 -15.24
N GLN A 19 7.52 -9.76 -14.45
CA GLN A 19 7.31 -9.90 -13.01
C GLN A 19 7.06 -8.50 -12.47
N ALA A 20 6.01 -8.33 -11.65
CA ALA A 20 5.75 -7.06 -11.02
C ALA A 20 6.95 -6.67 -10.15
N ALA A 21 7.53 -5.51 -10.43
CA ALA A 21 8.75 -5.07 -9.79
C ALA A 21 8.43 -3.93 -8.82
N LEU A 22 8.91 -4.10 -7.59
CA LEU A 22 8.84 -3.08 -6.55
C LEU A 22 10.17 -2.37 -6.48
N TYR A 23 10.13 -1.05 -6.48
CA TYR A 23 11.33 -0.22 -6.45
C TYR A 23 11.30 0.71 -5.24
N ASP A 24 12.36 0.69 -4.42
CA ASP A 24 12.49 1.67 -3.35
C ASP A 24 12.69 3.08 -3.95
N ARG A 25 11.98 4.06 -3.41
CA ARG A 25 12.07 5.47 -3.81
C ARG A 25 12.66 6.36 -2.73
N GLY A 26 13.02 5.77 -1.59
CA GLY A 26 13.45 6.50 -0.41
C GLY A 26 12.28 7.13 0.33
N ASN A 27 12.56 7.75 1.48
CA ASN A 27 11.56 8.41 2.34
C ASN A 27 10.35 7.52 2.73
N GLY A 28 10.51 6.20 2.68
CA GLY A 28 9.43 5.26 3.00
C GLY A 28 8.40 5.10 1.88
N LEU A 29 8.78 5.31 0.61
CA LEU A 29 7.93 5.10 -0.55
C LEU A 29 8.45 3.97 -1.44
N VAL A 30 7.55 3.17 -2.00
CA VAL A 30 7.86 2.05 -2.90
C VAL A 30 6.99 2.14 -4.14
N TYR A 31 7.60 2.17 -5.32
CA TYR A 31 6.90 2.18 -6.58
C TYR A 31 6.67 0.76 -7.11
N ASP A 32 5.45 0.50 -7.59
CA ASP A 32 5.04 -0.69 -8.32
C ASP A 32 4.84 -0.33 -9.80
N ASP A 33 5.61 -0.97 -10.68
CA ASP A 33 5.59 -0.68 -12.12
C ASP A 33 4.41 -1.30 -12.88
N VAL A 34 3.76 -2.33 -12.35
CA VAL A 34 2.59 -2.94 -12.98
C VAL A 34 1.31 -2.20 -12.61
N LEU A 35 1.11 -1.89 -11.33
CA LEU A 35 -0.02 -1.07 -10.90
C LEU A 35 0.18 0.41 -11.23
N ASN A 36 1.41 0.81 -11.59
CA ASN A 36 1.82 2.20 -11.79
C ASN A 36 1.40 3.06 -10.59
N ALA A 37 1.81 2.63 -9.40
CA ALA A 37 1.37 3.20 -8.15
C ALA A 37 2.54 3.24 -7.14
N THR A 38 2.59 4.30 -6.33
CA THR A 38 3.59 4.44 -5.26
C THR A 38 2.92 4.25 -3.91
N TRP A 39 3.39 3.27 -3.16
CA TRP A 39 2.89 2.83 -1.87
C TRP A 39 3.72 3.41 -0.73
N SER A 40 3.08 3.65 0.42
CA SER A 40 3.78 3.86 1.68
C SER A 40 4.38 2.56 2.21
N LYS A 41 5.62 2.58 2.70
CA LYS A 41 6.24 1.43 3.40
C LYS A 41 5.56 1.15 4.73
N ASP A 42 5.17 2.21 5.43
CA ASP A 42 4.43 2.11 6.69
C ASP A 42 2.93 1.98 6.39
N THR A 43 2.43 0.75 6.45
CA THR A 43 1.01 0.48 6.16
C THR A 43 0.11 0.89 7.33
N ASN A 44 0.67 1.29 8.48
CA ASN A 44 -0.05 1.90 9.60
C ASN A 44 0.39 3.35 9.85
N LEU A 45 0.57 4.11 8.77
CA LEU A 45 1.08 5.48 8.82
C LEU A 45 0.33 6.40 9.79
N LEU A 46 -1.01 6.31 9.86
CA LEU A 46 -1.80 7.11 10.79
C LEU A 46 -1.32 6.94 12.23
N LYS A 47 -1.13 5.69 12.67
CA LYS A 47 -0.64 5.37 14.01
C LYS A 47 0.76 5.94 14.23
N THR A 48 1.65 5.78 13.26
CA THR A 48 3.01 6.29 13.36
C THR A 48 3.04 7.80 13.51
N LEU A 49 2.30 8.54 12.67
CA LEU A 49 2.24 10.00 12.72
C LEU A 49 1.55 10.49 14.00
N ALA A 50 0.43 9.87 14.39
CA ALA A 50 -0.28 10.23 15.61
C ALA A 50 0.59 10.01 16.86
N ASN A 51 1.30 8.89 16.94
CA ASN A 51 2.21 8.61 18.06
C ASN A 51 3.42 9.55 18.06
N ALA A 52 3.97 9.87 16.89
CA ALA A 52 5.09 10.81 16.76
C ALA A 52 4.72 12.25 17.12
N SER A 53 3.44 12.63 17.05
CA SER A 53 2.96 13.98 17.42
C SER A 53 3.11 14.30 18.92
N GLY A 54 3.30 13.30 19.77
CA GLY A 54 3.29 13.44 21.23
C GLY A 54 1.90 13.62 21.85
N ASN A 55 0.85 13.84 21.03
CA ASN A 55 -0.54 13.87 21.45
C ASN A 55 -1.46 13.41 20.31
N SER A 56 -1.70 12.10 20.25
CA SER A 56 -2.53 11.46 19.21
C SER A 56 -3.92 12.08 19.09
N ILE A 57 -4.56 12.48 20.19
CA ILE A 57 -5.90 13.08 20.14
C ILE A 57 -5.87 14.44 19.43
N ASN A 58 -4.88 15.29 19.73
CA ASN A 58 -4.72 16.57 19.04
C ASN A 58 -4.44 16.36 17.55
N TYR A 59 -3.58 15.39 17.21
CA TYR A 59 -3.30 15.04 15.82
C TYR A 59 -4.56 14.60 15.07
N LEU A 60 -5.39 13.73 15.65
CA LEU A 60 -6.68 13.36 15.05
C LEU A 60 -7.62 14.57 14.90
N GLN A 61 -7.59 15.51 15.84
CA GLN A 61 -8.36 16.76 15.73
C GLN A 61 -7.90 17.67 14.58
N GLN A 62 -6.61 17.67 14.26
CA GLN A 62 -6.10 18.35 13.07
C GLN A 62 -6.62 17.73 11.78
N ILE A 63 -6.69 16.40 11.72
CA ILE A 63 -7.32 15.67 10.60
C ILE A 63 -8.78 16.12 10.44
N ILE A 64 -9.54 16.07 11.54
CA ILE A 64 -10.96 16.48 11.54
C ILE A 64 -11.11 17.93 11.07
N THR A 65 -10.24 18.83 11.52
CA THR A 65 -10.30 20.25 11.16
C THR A 65 -9.96 20.48 9.69
N ALA A 66 -8.97 19.75 9.14
CA ALA A 66 -8.58 19.87 7.74
C ALA A 66 -9.70 19.47 6.78
N SER A 67 -10.52 18.50 7.15
CA SER A 67 -11.72 18.11 6.40
C SER A 67 -12.94 18.99 6.69
N ASN A 68 -12.80 20.13 7.40
CA ASN A 68 -13.93 20.95 7.88
C ASN A 68 -14.97 20.14 8.68
N GLY A 69 -14.54 19.08 9.38
CA GLY A 69 -15.39 18.16 10.11
C GLY A 69 -16.27 17.27 9.22
N LYS A 70 -16.02 17.19 7.91
CA LYS A 70 -16.86 16.47 6.97
C LYS A 70 -16.05 15.67 5.97
N VAL A 71 -16.49 14.45 5.70
CA VAL A 71 -15.98 13.64 4.59
C VAL A 71 -17.11 13.41 3.61
N TYR A 72 -16.84 13.66 2.34
CA TYR A 72 -17.82 13.47 1.27
C TYR A 72 -17.74 12.04 0.72
N ASP A 73 -18.89 11.38 0.63
CA ASP A 73 -18.97 9.97 0.22
C ASP A 73 -18.86 9.74 -1.30
N GLY A 74 -18.91 10.81 -2.10
CA GLY A 74 -18.83 10.72 -3.57
C GLY A 74 -20.03 10.05 -4.23
N TYR A 75 -21.03 9.61 -3.47
CA TYR A 75 -21.92 8.53 -3.86
C TYR A 75 -23.39 8.84 -3.57
N ASN A 76 -23.78 9.15 -2.33
CA ASN A 76 -25.17 9.48 -1.96
C ASN A 76 -25.37 11.00 -1.90
N GLY A 77 -24.30 11.77 -2.11
CA GLY A 77 -24.31 13.20 -1.87
C GLY A 77 -24.43 13.55 -0.39
N GLY A 78 -24.17 12.59 0.51
CA GLY A 78 -24.23 12.77 1.95
C GLY A 78 -22.87 13.13 2.53
N ASP A 79 -22.82 14.19 3.32
CA ASP A 79 -21.65 14.50 4.16
C ASP A 79 -21.69 13.60 5.41
N HIS A 80 -20.62 12.85 5.67
CA HIS A 80 -20.40 12.25 6.98
C HIS A 80 -19.75 13.28 7.90
N THR A 81 -20.30 13.46 9.11
CA THR A 81 -19.64 14.30 10.13
C THR A 81 -18.50 13.52 10.76
N LEU A 82 -17.27 13.91 10.44
CA LEU A 82 -16.06 13.25 10.92
C LEU A 82 -15.82 13.59 12.39
N THR A 83 -15.67 12.56 13.22
CA THR A 83 -15.46 12.70 14.67
C THR A 83 -14.30 11.83 15.16
N LEU A 84 -13.91 11.97 16.43
CA LEU A 84 -12.92 11.09 17.03
C LEU A 84 -13.36 9.61 17.04
N ASN A 85 -14.66 9.32 16.98
CA ASN A 85 -15.16 7.93 16.94
C ASN A 85 -14.83 7.23 15.61
N ASP A 86 -14.49 7.99 14.57
CA ASP A 86 -14.02 7.44 13.30
C ASP A 86 -12.58 6.91 13.38
N PHE A 87 -11.91 7.16 14.50
CA PHE A 87 -10.55 6.70 14.76
C PHE A 87 -10.56 5.78 15.99
N GLY A 88 -10.12 4.54 15.80
CA GLY A 88 -9.97 3.59 16.89
C GLY A 88 -8.79 4.00 17.77
N VAL A 89 -9.08 4.61 18.93
CA VAL A 89 -8.07 4.97 19.92
C VAL A 89 -8.11 3.97 21.08
N HIS A 90 -6.99 3.31 21.32
CA HIS A 90 -6.83 2.41 22.47
C HIS A 90 -6.79 3.24 23.77
N PRO A 91 -7.25 2.72 24.92
CA PRO A 91 -7.26 3.45 26.20
C PRO A 91 -5.93 4.05 26.66
N ASN A 92 -4.80 3.58 26.11
CA ASN A 92 -3.47 4.13 26.36
C ASN A 92 -3.09 5.29 25.41
N GLY A 93 -4.04 5.82 24.63
CA GLY A 93 -3.86 6.95 23.71
C GLY A 93 -3.31 6.60 22.34
N ASN A 94 -3.00 5.32 22.06
CA ASN A 94 -2.49 4.92 20.75
C ASN A 94 -3.63 4.79 19.74
N VAL A 95 -3.41 5.28 18.52
CA VAL A 95 -4.30 5.00 17.40
C VAL A 95 -4.04 3.58 16.91
N VAL A 96 -5.10 2.80 16.70
CA VAL A 96 -5.01 1.38 16.34
C VAL A 96 -5.79 1.02 15.09
N SER A 97 -6.74 1.86 14.64
CA SER A 97 -7.52 1.63 13.43
C SER A 97 -8.33 2.87 13.05
N MET A 98 -9.11 2.79 11.97
CA MET A 98 -10.07 3.82 11.56
C MET A 98 -11.28 3.20 10.86
N THR A 99 -12.42 3.88 10.93
CA THR A 99 -13.57 3.64 10.05
C THR A 99 -13.21 4.02 8.61
N TRP A 100 -14.05 3.65 7.66
CA TRP A 100 -13.85 4.06 6.26
C TRP A 100 -13.88 5.59 6.13
N TRP A 101 -14.74 6.27 6.90
CA TRP A 101 -14.78 7.73 6.97
C TRP A 101 -13.50 8.33 7.57
N GLY A 102 -12.98 7.73 8.64
CA GLY A 102 -11.70 8.12 9.23
C GLY A 102 -10.54 7.97 8.24
N ALA A 103 -10.57 6.93 7.40
CA ALA A 103 -9.58 6.70 6.36
C ALA A 103 -9.58 7.81 5.30
N HIS A 104 -10.75 8.20 4.80
CA HIS A 104 -10.88 9.30 3.85
C HIS A 104 -10.51 10.65 4.47
N GLY A 105 -10.93 10.92 5.71
CA GLY A 105 -10.49 12.12 6.42
C GLY A 105 -8.96 12.18 6.57
N PHE A 106 -8.31 11.04 6.82
CA PHE A 106 -6.86 10.96 6.85
C PHE A 106 -6.22 11.22 5.48
N ILE A 107 -6.79 10.67 4.40
CA ILE A 107 -6.36 10.96 3.03
C ILE A 107 -6.48 12.46 2.70
N ASP A 108 -7.62 13.08 3.01
CA ASP A 108 -7.85 14.53 2.83
C ASP A 108 -6.81 15.37 3.58
N TYR A 109 -6.48 14.96 4.81
CA TYR A 109 -5.44 15.61 5.60
C TYR A 109 -4.05 15.49 4.94
N LEU A 110 -3.65 14.29 4.49
CA LEU A 110 -2.37 14.10 3.80
C LEU A 110 -2.29 14.95 2.52
N ASN A 111 -3.41 15.05 1.79
CA ASN A 111 -3.48 15.80 0.56
C ASN A 111 -3.43 17.32 0.80
N SER A 112 -4.18 17.83 1.78
CA SER A 112 -4.19 19.25 2.14
C SER A 112 -2.84 19.72 2.70
N THR A 113 -2.09 18.83 3.36
CA THR A 113 -0.76 19.13 3.93
C THR A 113 0.40 18.87 2.98
N ASN A 114 0.14 18.40 1.76
CA ASN A 114 1.16 17.96 0.79
C ASN A 114 2.14 16.96 1.40
N TYR A 115 1.64 15.90 2.04
CA TYR A 115 2.48 14.91 2.70
C TYR A 115 3.54 14.35 1.73
N GLN A 116 4.80 14.45 2.14
CA GLN A 116 6.00 14.15 1.34
C GLN A 116 6.07 14.88 -0.03
N GLY A 117 5.46 16.05 -0.13
CA GLY A 117 5.43 16.86 -1.36
C GLY A 117 4.35 16.45 -2.37
N TYR A 118 3.40 15.58 -1.97
CA TYR A 118 2.32 15.10 -2.84
C TYR A 118 0.95 15.33 -2.22
N ASN A 119 -0.04 15.57 -3.08
CA ASN A 119 -1.42 15.90 -2.71
C ASN A 119 -2.48 15.04 -3.41
N ASN A 120 -2.07 13.89 -3.93
CA ASN A 120 -2.91 12.94 -4.67
C ASN A 120 -2.86 11.53 -4.05
N TRP A 121 -2.72 11.46 -2.73
CA TRP A 121 -2.89 10.24 -1.95
C TRP A 121 -4.32 9.76 -2.01
N ARG A 122 -4.49 8.44 -1.97
CA ARG A 122 -5.78 7.75 -1.97
C ARG A 122 -5.67 6.43 -1.22
N LEU A 123 -6.82 5.81 -0.99
CA LEU A 123 -6.88 4.40 -0.65
C LEU A 123 -6.58 3.54 -1.90
N PRO A 124 -6.18 2.27 -1.72
CA PRO A 124 -5.95 1.38 -2.84
C PRO A 124 -7.21 1.11 -3.65
N SER A 125 -7.11 1.17 -4.97
CA SER A 125 -8.26 1.09 -5.86
C SER A 125 -8.79 -0.35 -5.98
N LEU A 126 -10.09 -0.45 -6.22
CA LEU A 126 -10.77 -1.73 -6.41
C LEU A 126 -11.88 -1.60 -7.45
N SER A 127 -11.71 -2.23 -8.61
CA SER A 127 -12.71 -2.32 -9.68
C SER A 127 -13.11 -3.78 -9.97
N PRO A 128 -14.31 -4.02 -10.53
CA PRO A 128 -14.75 -5.36 -10.89
C PRO A 128 -13.76 -6.09 -11.81
N ILE A 129 -13.43 -7.34 -11.47
CA ILE A 129 -12.51 -8.20 -12.24
C ILE A 129 -13.01 -8.38 -13.68
N ASN A 130 -14.33 -8.48 -13.88
CA ASN A 130 -14.94 -8.61 -15.20
C ASN A 130 -15.10 -7.27 -15.95
N GLY A 131 -14.67 -6.15 -15.35
CA GLY A 131 -14.75 -4.81 -15.93
C GLY A 131 -16.15 -4.19 -15.98
N THR A 132 -17.17 -4.84 -15.42
CA THR A 132 -18.57 -4.37 -15.50
C THR A 132 -19.24 -4.28 -14.13
N ASN A 133 -19.37 -5.39 -13.41
CA ASN A 133 -20.10 -5.46 -12.14
C ASN A 133 -19.36 -6.36 -11.15
N PHE A 134 -19.35 -5.96 -9.88
CA PHE A 134 -18.81 -6.77 -8.80
C PHE A 134 -19.58 -8.09 -8.68
N ASN A 135 -18.87 -9.20 -8.83
CA ASN A 135 -19.30 -10.53 -8.45
C ASN A 135 -18.94 -10.78 -6.98
N THR A 136 -19.90 -10.51 -6.09
CA THR A 136 -19.70 -10.59 -4.64
C THR A 136 -19.83 -12.00 -4.08
N ASN A 137 -20.01 -13.01 -4.93
CA ASN A 137 -20.00 -14.40 -4.49
C ASN A 137 -18.58 -14.78 -4.08
N SER A 138 -18.37 -15.09 -2.81
CA SER A 138 -17.05 -15.48 -2.33
C SER A 138 -16.57 -16.75 -3.03
N SER A 139 -15.33 -16.74 -3.52
CA SER A 139 -14.69 -17.90 -4.16
C SER A 139 -13.27 -18.13 -3.64
N TYR A 140 -12.77 -19.34 -3.82
CA TYR A 140 -11.39 -19.67 -3.46
C TYR A 140 -10.41 -19.49 -4.61
N ASN A 141 -10.87 -19.44 -5.86
CA ASN A 141 -10.03 -19.55 -7.05
C ASN A 141 -9.69 -18.20 -7.70
N GLY A 142 -10.03 -17.08 -7.06
CA GLY A 142 -9.77 -15.74 -7.58
C GLY A 142 -10.64 -15.28 -8.75
N ALA A 143 -11.66 -16.05 -9.12
CA ALA A 143 -12.51 -15.74 -10.28
C ALA A 143 -13.62 -14.71 -9.98
N THR A 144 -13.79 -14.33 -8.72
CA THR A 144 -14.81 -13.39 -8.26
C THR A 144 -14.17 -12.25 -7.48
N ASP A 145 -14.93 -11.17 -7.25
CA ASP A 145 -14.42 -9.97 -6.57
C ASP A 145 -14.34 -10.12 -5.04
N ALA A 146 -14.78 -11.26 -4.50
CA ALA A 146 -14.73 -11.55 -3.08
C ALA A 146 -14.12 -12.94 -2.84
N GLY A 147 -13.31 -13.08 -1.80
CA GLY A 147 -12.68 -14.34 -1.42
C GLY A 147 -11.16 -14.31 -1.61
N TYR A 148 -10.60 -15.42 -2.09
CA TYR A 148 -9.18 -15.73 -2.05
C TYR A 148 -8.57 -15.86 -3.44
N ASN A 149 -7.25 -15.79 -3.51
CA ASN A 149 -6.43 -16.01 -4.70
C ASN A 149 -6.74 -15.01 -5.83
N ILE A 150 -7.25 -13.83 -5.49
CA ILE A 150 -7.56 -12.77 -6.47
C ILE A 150 -6.25 -12.12 -6.91
N THR A 151 -5.85 -12.36 -8.15
CA THR A 151 -4.59 -11.86 -8.73
C THR A 151 -4.79 -10.75 -9.75
N SER A 152 -6.02 -10.23 -9.87
CA SER A 152 -6.34 -9.16 -10.82
C SER A 152 -5.69 -7.83 -10.41
N PRO A 153 -5.05 -7.09 -11.34
CA PRO A 153 -4.54 -5.75 -11.06
C PRO A 153 -5.66 -4.73 -10.81
N THR A 154 -6.93 -5.10 -11.06
CA THR A 154 -8.09 -4.27 -10.70
C THR A 154 -8.36 -4.25 -9.20
N SER A 155 -7.69 -5.10 -8.40
CA SER A 155 -7.64 -5.00 -6.95
C SER A 155 -6.20 -4.77 -6.52
N GLU A 156 -5.85 -3.52 -6.20
CA GLU A 156 -4.47 -3.15 -5.90
C GLU A 156 -3.91 -3.85 -4.66
N LEU A 157 -4.70 -3.97 -3.58
CA LEU A 157 -4.28 -4.68 -2.36
C LEU A 157 -4.11 -6.18 -2.59
N SER A 158 -5.02 -6.78 -3.35
CA SER A 158 -4.92 -8.20 -3.66
C SER A 158 -3.74 -8.48 -4.59
N TYR A 159 -3.53 -7.64 -5.60
CA TYR A 159 -2.37 -7.74 -6.50
C TYR A 159 -1.05 -7.57 -5.73
N MET A 160 -0.97 -6.56 -4.85
CA MET A 160 0.18 -6.34 -3.98
C MET A 160 0.50 -7.58 -3.14
N TRP A 161 -0.51 -8.17 -2.50
CA TRP A 161 -0.35 -9.37 -1.68
C TRP A 161 0.13 -10.58 -2.46
N HIS A 162 -0.59 -10.94 -3.53
CA HIS A 162 -0.41 -12.21 -4.22
C HIS A 162 0.73 -12.17 -5.24
N ILE A 163 0.85 -11.07 -5.98
CA ILE A 163 1.76 -10.98 -7.13
C ILE A 163 3.04 -10.26 -6.73
N ASN A 164 2.97 -9.11 -6.08
CA ASN A 164 4.19 -8.35 -5.77
C ASN A 164 4.96 -8.99 -4.62
N LEU A 165 4.25 -9.33 -3.54
CA LEU A 165 4.85 -9.88 -2.32
C LEU A 165 4.90 -11.42 -2.31
N HIS A 166 4.30 -12.07 -3.31
CA HIS A 166 4.27 -13.53 -3.45
C HIS A 166 3.78 -14.25 -2.19
N LEU A 167 2.79 -13.66 -1.50
CA LEU A 167 2.30 -14.20 -0.25
C LEU A 167 1.17 -15.20 -0.44
N PRO A 168 1.20 -16.32 0.32
CA PRO A 168 0.17 -17.34 0.24
C PRO A 168 -1.09 -16.92 1.00
N ASP A 169 -2.24 -17.21 0.40
CA ASP A 169 -3.55 -17.14 1.04
C ASP A 169 -3.79 -18.33 1.97
N SER A 170 -4.73 -18.19 2.91
CA SER A 170 -5.10 -19.28 3.83
C SER A 170 -5.77 -20.48 3.14
N TYR A 171 -6.31 -20.29 1.94
CA TYR A 171 -6.92 -21.35 1.13
C TYR A 171 -6.30 -21.43 -0.25
N LEU A 172 -6.12 -22.66 -0.74
CA LEU A 172 -5.80 -22.96 -2.13
C LEU A 172 -7.02 -22.74 -3.05
N PRO A 173 -6.83 -22.62 -4.37
CA PRO A 173 -7.93 -22.45 -5.32
C PRO A 173 -9.03 -23.52 -5.28
N ASN A 174 -8.71 -24.71 -4.76
CA ASN A 174 -9.67 -25.81 -4.59
C ASN A 174 -10.42 -25.79 -3.25
N GLY A 175 -10.23 -24.74 -2.43
CA GLY A 175 -10.87 -24.57 -1.12
C GLY A 175 -10.22 -25.34 0.03
N GLN A 176 -9.11 -26.05 -0.20
CA GLN A 176 -8.35 -26.67 0.89
C GLN A 176 -7.49 -25.63 1.60
N LEU A 177 -7.19 -25.86 2.89
CA LEU A 177 -6.23 -25.03 3.62
C LEU A 177 -4.87 -25.07 2.92
N ASN A 178 -4.25 -23.90 2.77
CA ASN A 178 -2.95 -23.78 2.15
C ASN A 178 -1.85 -24.09 3.19
N PRO A 179 -1.05 -25.16 3.01
CA PRO A 179 0.02 -25.49 3.95
C PRO A 179 1.16 -24.46 3.94
N ALA A 180 1.29 -23.66 2.88
CA ALA A 180 2.25 -22.56 2.81
C ALA A 180 1.76 -21.31 3.54
N TRP A 181 0.46 -21.22 3.87
CA TRP A 181 -0.05 -20.13 4.69
C TRP A 181 0.53 -20.25 6.08
N THR A 182 1.40 -19.32 6.39
CA THR A 182 1.88 -19.11 7.74
C THR A 182 1.13 -17.94 8.33
N ASN A 183 1.11 -17.85 9.66
CA ASN A 183 0.80 -16.58 10.30
C ASN A 183 1.98 -15.63 10.04
N THR A 184 2.04 -15.05 8.84
CA THR A 184 3.12 -14.20 8.35
C THR A 184 3.02 -12.79 8.89
N THR A 185 2.32 -12.56 10.01
CA THR A 185 2.40 -11.28 10.75
C THR A 185 3.74 -11.11 11.45
N GLY A 186 4.84 -11.35 10.74
CA GLY A 186 6.08 -10.64 11.01
C GLY A 186 5.81 -9.16 10.73
N TYR A 187 6.31 -8.28 11.60
CA TYR A 187 6.12 -6.84 11.44
C TYR A 187 6.64 -6.28 10.12
N PHE A 188 7.48 -7.05 9.41
CA PHE A 188 8.15 -6.69 8.17
C PHE A 188 7.86 -7.73 7.08
N LEU A 189 7.37 -7.28 5.93
CA LEU A 189 7.27 -8.08 4.70
C LEU A 189 8.39 -7.65 3.76
N ASN A 190 9.35 -8.55 3.54
CA ASN A 190 10.50 -8.26 2.69
C ASN A 190 10.13 -8.38 1.20
N PHE A 191 10.69 -7.49 0.39
CA PHE A 191 10.68 -7.59 -1.06
C PHE A 191 12.09 -7.30 -1.61
N ALA A 192 12.35 -7.78 -2.82
CA ALA A 192 13.59 -7.45 -3.54
C ALA A 192 13.39 -6.11 -4.25
N ASP A 193 14.28 -5.15 -4.00
CA ASP A 193 14.26 -3.87 -4.72
C ASP A 193 14.73 -4.08 -6.16
N ALA A 194 13.85 -3.84 -7.12
CA ALA A 194 14.15 -4.00 -8.53
C ALA A 194 15.17 -2.97 -9.05
N ALA A 195 15.36 -1.82 -8.36
CA ALA A 195 16.44 -0.89 -8.68
C ALA A 195 17.83 -1.44 -8.29
N ASN A 196 17.88 -2.36 -7.32
CA ASN A 196 19.10 -2.96 -6.84
C ASN A 196 18.82 -4.40 -6.38
N ALA A 197 19.02 -5.37 -7.29
CA ALA A 197 18.71 -6.78 -7.05
C ALA A 197 19.40 -7.43 -5.82
N ASN A 198 20.39 -6.75 -5.21
CA ASN A 198 21.05 -7.18 -3.98
C ASN A 198 20.52 -6.48 -2.72
N ALA A 199 19.60 -5.52 -2.84
CA ALA A 199 18.96 -4.83 -1.75
C ALA A 199 17.60 -5.46 -1.44
N SER A 200 17.45 -5.91 -0.20
CA SER A 200 16.14 -6.25 0.37
C SER A 200 15.59 -5.05 1.11
N ASP A 201 14.31 -4.79 0.94
CA ASP A 201 13.58 -3.73 1.62
C ASP A 201 12.27 -4.30 2.18
N SER A 202 11.53 -3.53 2.98
CA SER A 202 10.35 -4.07 3.66
C SER A 202 9.21 -3.09 3.89
N PHE A 203 7.98 -3.63 3.84
CA PHE A 203 6.78 -2.97 4.33
C PHE A 203 6.59 -3.27 5.82
N THR A 204 6.16 -2.27 6.59
CA THR A 204 5.87 -2.41 8.02
C THR A 204 4.36 -2.38 8.27
N PHE A 205 3.80 -3.46 8.85
CA PHE A 205 2.34 -3.58 9.01
C PHE A 205 1.75 -3.00 10.28
N GLY A 206 2.60 -2.69 11.27
CA GLY A 206 2.22 -1.90 12.46
C GLY A 206 1.04 -2.44 13.29
N GLY A 207 0.61 -3.68 13.07
CA GLY A 207 -0.48 -4.37 13.76
C GLY A 207 -1.85 -4.37 13.06
N ASN A 208 -2.03 -3.68 11.93
CA ASN A 208 -3.29 -3.75 11.18
C ASN A 208 -3.39 -5.09 10.45
N GLN A 209 -4.56 -5.74 10.50
CA GLN A 209 -4.80 -7.03 9.85
C GLN A 209 -5.68 -6.90 8.60
N LYS A 210 -6.22 -5.70 8.37
CA LYS A 210 -7.17 -5.40 7.31
C LYS A 210 -6.93 -3.98 6.81
N PHE A 211 -7.10 -3.76 5.52
CA PHE A 211 -6.97 -2.42 4.92
C PHE A 211 -8.20 -2.08 4.08
N TRP A 212 -8.66 -0.83 4.22
CA TRP A 212 -9.71 -0.29 3.38
C TRP A 212 -9.24 -0.16 1.93
N THR A 213 -10.13 -0.45 0.99
CA THR A 213 -9.98 -0.02 -0.41
C THR A 213 -10.76 1.27 -0.64
N GLU A 214 -10.37 1.98 -1.69
CA GLU A 214 -11.20 3.00 -2.31
C GLU A 214 -12.44 2.33 -2.91
N LEU A 215 -13.58 3.04 -2.87
CA LEU A 215 -14.81 2.60 -3.49
C LEU A 215 -14.81 3.04 -4.95
N VAL A 216 -14.87 2.11 -5.91
CA VAL A 216 -15.18 2.47 -7.30
C VAL A 216 -16.70 2.63 -7.42
N PRO A 217 -17.18 3.66 -8.13
CA PRO A 217 -18.59 4.08 -8.11
C PRO A 217 -19.54 2.95 -8.56
N ASN A 218 -20.15 2.28 -7.59
CA ASN A 218 -21.36 1.48 -7.75
C ASN A 218 -22.38 2.05 -6.77
N PRO A 219 -23.49 2.68 -7.19
CA PRO A 219 -24.44 3.41 -6.33
C PRO A 219 -25.19 2.55 -5.28
N ASN A 220 -24.88 1.25 -5.13
CA ASN A 220 -25.31 0.40 -4.02
C ASN A 220 -24.16 -0.33 -3.26
N ALA A 221 -22.89 -0.02 -3.56
CA ALA A 221 -21.74 -0.65 -2.92
C ALA A 221 -21.36 0.02 -1.60
N LYS A 222 -21.26 -0.79 -0.54
CA LYS A 222 -20.57 -0.41 0.69
C LYS A 222 -19.05 -0.60 0.52
N PRO A 223 -18.19 -0.03 1.39
CA PRO A 223 -16.75 -0.18 1.23
C PRO A 223 -16.28 -1.64 1.25
N SER A 224 -15.08 -1.85 0.75
CA SER A 224 -14.43 -3.15 0.68
C SER A 224 -13.14 -3.10 1.48
N MET A 225 -12.67 -4.25 1.94
CA MET A 225 -11.40 -4.35 2.64
C MET A 225 -10.64 -5.61 2.23
N PHE A 226 -9.34 -5.56 2.40
CA PHE A 226 -8.46 -6.70 2.20
C PHE A 226 -7.91 -7.18 3.54
N TYR A 227 -8.18 -8.44 3.88
CA TYR A 227 -7.69 -9.13 5.05
C TYR A 227 -6.32 -9.72 4.74
N ILE A 228 -5.26 -8.95 4.96
CA ILE A 228 -3.90 -9.42 4.75
C ILE A 228 -3.57 -10.67 5.58
N PHE A 229 -4.16 -10.85 6.76
CA PHE A 229 -3.91 -12.06 7.56
C PHE A 229 -4.32 -13.35 6.83
N TYR A 230 -5.35 -13.27 5.97
CA TYR A 230 -5.89 -14.40 5.24
C TYR A 230 -5.58 -14.37 3.73
N GLY A 231 -5.10 -13.23 3.22
CA GLY A 231 -5.03 -12.95 1.79
C GLY A 231 -6.39 -12.75 1.12
N ALA A 232 -7.43 -12.43 1.90
CA ALA A 232 -8.81 -12.44 1.42
C ALA A 232 -9.35 -11.03 1.16
N GLN A 233 -10.06 -10.85 0.05
CA GLN A 233 -10.84 -9.65 -0.22
C GLN A 233 -12.29 -9.83 0.20
N THR A 234 -12.87 -8.80 0.81
CA THR A 234 -14.31 -8.72 1.05
C THR A 234 -14.92 -7.52 0.31
N ILE A 235 -16.22 -7.62 0.05
CA ILE A 235 -17.01 -6.59 -0.63
C ILE A 235 -18.27 -6.31 0.21
N ASN A 236 -18.76 -5.07 0.18
CA ASN A 236 -19.99 -4.63 0.85
C ASN A 236 -19.92 -4.67 2.39
N GLU A 237 -18.83 -4.20 2.95
CA GLU A 237 -18.59 -4.10 4.39
C GLU A 237 -19.22 -2.85 5.01
N SER A 238 -19.46 -2.87 6.32
CA SER A 238 -19.88 -1.65 7.01
C SER A 238 -18.74 -0.62 7.05
N GLU A 239 -19.06 0.64 6.76
CA GLU A 239 -18.19 1.80 6.85
C GLU A 239 -17.62 1.98 8.27
N SER A 240 -18.35 1.51 9.28
CA SER A 240 -18.00 1.60 10.70
C SER A 240 -17.22 0.39 11.22
N SER A 241 -16.76 -0.51 10.35
CA SER A 241 -16.02 -1.71 10.78
C SER A 241 -14.77 -1.34 11.59
N PRO A 242 -14.59 -1.89 12.80
CA PRO A 242 -13.42 -1.60 13.62
C PRO A 242 -12.19 -2.40 13.15
N GLY A 243 -11.00 -1.95 13.55
CA GLY A 243 -9.77 -2.72 13.37
C GLY A 243 -9.22 -2.73 11.93
N VAL A 244 -9.60 -1.73 11.11
CA VAL A 244 -9.16 -1.60 9.73
C VAL A 244 -8.19 -0.41 9.60
N GLY A 245 -7.12 -0.59 8.84
CA GLY A 245 -6.12 0.44 8.53
C GLY A 245 -6.34 1.08 7.16
N ALA A 246 -5.53 2.10 6.86
CA ALA A 246 -5.45 2.73 5.55
C ALA A 246 -4.01 2.63 5.03
N TRP A 247 -3.79 1.70 4.11
CA TRP A 247 -2.50 1.60 3.43
C TRP A 247 -2.50 2.59 2.27
N ILE A 248 -1.86 3.75 2.48
CA ILE A 248 -1.95 4.84 1.51
C ILE A 248 -1.12 4.53 0.27
N VAL A 249 -1.67 4.94 -0.86
CA VAL A 249 -1.06 4.82 -2.18
C VAL A 249 -1.34 6.09 -2.98
N ARG A 250 -0.53 6.34 -4.00
CA ARG A 250 -0.83 7.35 -5.02
C ARG A 250 -0.55 6.80 -6.40
N SER A 251 -1.21 7.35 -7.41
CA SER A 251 -0.96 6.95 -8.79
C SER A 251 0.36 7.53 -9.30
N GLY A 252 1.01 6.77 -10.18
CA GLY A 252 2.28 7.11 -10.81
C GLY A 252 3.50 6.92 -9.92
N ASP A 253 4.66 7.08 -10.55
CA ASP A 253 5.96 7.05 -9.91
C ASP A 253 6.28 8.36 -9.16
N VAL A 254 7.27 8.29 -8.29
CA VAL A 254 7.92 9.40 -7.60
C VAL A 254 9.39 9.45 -8.00
N ALA A 255 9.97 10.65 -8.05
CA ALA A 255 11.42 10.75 -8.29
C ALA A 255 12.18 10.05 -7.15
N PRO A 256 13.16 9.17 -7.45
CA PRO A 256 14.00 8.58 -6.41
C PRO A 256 14.66 9.68 -5.60
N VAL A 257 14.51 9.66 -4.29
CA VAL A 257 15.19 10.62 -3.42
C VAL A 257 16.61 10.11 -3.20
N PRO A 258 17.65 10.84 -3.67
CA PRO A 258 19.02 10.43 -3.42
C PRO A 258 19.24 10.41 -1.91
N VAL A 259 19.69 9.28 -1.37
CA VAL A 259 20.17 9.24 0.01
C VAL A 259 21.22 10.34 0.13
N PRO A 260 21.08 11.34 1.02
CA PRO A 260 22.04 12.42 1.11
C PRO A 260 23.43 11.82 1.21
N GLY A 261 24.36 12.30 0.37
CA GLY A 261 25.74 11.83 0.34
C GLY A 261 26.48 12.16 1.63
N ALA A 262 26.11 11.52 2.74
CA ALA A 262 26.80 11.61 4.02
C ALA A 262 28.26 11.18 3.88
N ILE A 263 28.58 10.37 2.87
CA ILE A 263 29.95 9.98 2.50
C ILE A 263 30.82 11.21 2.19
N TRP A 264 30.29 12.28 1.59
CA TRP A 264 31.08 13.50 1.31
C TRP A 264 31.25 14.41 2.53
N LEU A 265 30.28 14.47 3.43
CA LEU A 265 30.38 15.24 4.68
C LEU A 265 31.36 14.61 5.67
N PHE A 266 31.43 13.26 5.74
CA PHE A 266 32.44 12.60 6.55
C PHE A 266 33.85 12.70 5.95
N SER A 267 33.97 12.71 4.62
CA SER A 267 35.26 12.89 3.93
C SER A 267 35.85 14.29 4.13
N SER A 268 35.02 15.34 4.08
CA SER A 268 35.47 16.73 4.29
C SER A 268 35.72 17.05 5.77
N GLY A 269 34.97 16.45 6.69
CA GLY A 269 35.19 16.57 8.13
C GLY A 269 36.52 15.96 8.60
N LEU A 270 36.92 14.82 8.05
CA LEU A 270 38.17 14.14 8.45
C LEU A 270 39.43 14.88 7.96
N LEU A 271 39.38 15.50 6.77
CA LEU A 271 40.47 16.35 6.26
C LEU A 271 40.61 17.65 7.07
N GLY A 272 39.49 18.23 7.53
CA GLY A 272 39.50 19.41 8.40
C GLY A 272 40.15 19.18 9.76
N VAL A 273 39.93 18.00 10.37
CA VAL A 273 40.51 17.64 11.68
C VAL A 273 42.00 17.29 11.57
N LEU A 274 42.46 16.72 10.44
CA LEU A 274 43.88 16.45 10.20
C LEU A 274 44.69 17.73 9.90
N GLY A 275 44.05 18.77 9.34
CA GLY A 275 44.67 20.08 9.09
C GLY A 275 44.95 20.90 10.37
N LEU A 276 44.14 20.72 11.41
CA LEU A 276 44.27 21.47 12.68
C LEU A 276 45.36 20.91 13.61
N LYS A 277 45.85 19.68 13.38
CA LYS A 277 46.92 19.07 14.19
C LYS A 277 48.35 19.52 13.82
N ARG A 278 48.50 20.41 12.82
CA ARG A 278 49.82 20.91 12.34
C ARG A 278 50.19 22.33 12.80
N ARG A 279 49.39 22.98 13.64
CA ARG A 279 49.72 24.28 14.25
C ARG A 279 49.93 24.14 15.75
N ASN A 280 50.99 23.43 16.14
CA ASN A 280 51.70 23.51 17.43
C ASN A 280 52.98 22.67 17.33
N ALA A 281 53.95 23.19 16.58
CA ALA A 281 55.38 22.90 16.64
C ALA A 281 56.11 24.09 16.01
#